data_AF-M1WTQ0-F1
#
_entry.id   AF-M1WTQ0-F1
#
_cell.length_a   1.000
_cell.length_b   1.000
_cell.length_c   1.000
_cell.angle_alpha   90.00
_cell.angle_beta   90.00
_cell.angle_gamma   90.00
#
_symmetry.space_group_name_H-M   'P 1'
#
loop_
_entity.id
_entity.type
_entity.pdbx_description
1 polymer ?
#
loop_
_entity_poly.entity_id
_entity_poly.type
_entity_poly.pdbx_seq_one_letter_code
_entity_poly.pdbx_strand_id
1 'polypeptide(L)' 'MKYIPGMNSDRAWDLTNQVHYEGQAVVWIGPQEQAELYHQQLYRAGLTMAPLEVA' A
#
# COMPACT_ATOMS: atom_id res chain seq x y z
N MET A 1 4.70 -1.82 -8.58
CA MET A 1 5.15 -2.94 -9.43
C MET A 1 6.06 -3.96 -8.73
N LYS A 2 6.82 -3.61 -7.66
CA LYS A 2 7.90 -4.47 -7.13
C LYS A 2 7.50 -5.41 -5.96
N TYR A 3 6.58 -4.98 -5.09
CA TYR A 3 6.24 -5.71 -3.87
C TYR A 3 4.77 -6.11 -3.81
N ILE A 4 3.87 -5.19 -4.15
CA ILE A 4 2.43 -5.44 -4.16
C ILE A 4 2.00 -6.17 -5.45
N PRO A 5 1.36 -7.35 -5.34
CA PRO A 5 0.80 -8.07 -6.47
C PRO A 5 -0.26 -7.23 -7.21
N GLY A 6 -0.25 -7.27 -8.54
CA GLY A 6 -1.25 -6.56 -9.37
C GLY A 6 -1.12 -5.03 -9.36
N MET A 7 0.00 -4.47 -8.86
CA MET A 7 0.27 -3.04 -8.91
C MET A 7 0.87 -2.64 -10.27
N ASN A 8 0.13 -1.86 -11.06
CA ASN A 8 0.59 -1.27 -12.33
C ASN A 8 0.73 0.26 -12.20
N SER A 9 1.13 0.94 -13.29
CA SER A 9 1.37 2.39 -13.27
C SER A 9 0.09 3.17 -13.05
N ASP A 10 -1.00 2.79 -13.72
CA ASP A 10 -2.28 3.49 -13.64
C ASP A 10 -2.86 3.41 -12.23
N ARG A 11 -2.87 2.22 -11.63
CA ARG A 11 -3.30 2.03 -10.23
C ARG A 11 -2.39 2.77 -9.25
N ALA A 12 -1.08 2.81 -9.49
CA ALA A 12 -0.17 3.57 -8.64
C ALA A 12 -0.45 5.09 -8.73
N TRP A 13 -0.81 5.57 -9.92
CA TRP A 13 -1.23 6.95 -10.13
C TRP A 13 -2.54 7.27 -9.41
N ASP A 14 -3.53 6.40 -9.53
CA ASP A 14 -4.82 6.54 -8.83
C ASP A 14 -4.64 6.58 -7.31
N LEU A 15 -3.83 5.67 -6.76
CA LEU A 15 -3.51 5.66 -5.33
C LEU A 15 -2.78 6.95 -4.89
N THR A 16 -1.89 7.49 -5.72
CA THR A 16 -1.21 8.74 -5.42
C THR A 16 -2.20 9.91 -5.36
N ASN A 17 -3.16 9.97 -6.29
CA ASN A 17 -4.23 10.97 -6.26
C ASN A 17 -5.11 10.79 -5.02
N GLN A 18 -5.46 9.55 -4.68
CA GLN A 18 -6.24 9.26 -3.47
C GLN A 18 -5.50 9.75 -2.22
N VAL A 19 -4.22 9.45 -2.07
CA VAL A 19 -3.41 9.97 -0.95
C VAL A 19 -3.38 11.50 -0.95
N HIS A 20 -3.27 12.14 -2.12
CA HIS A 20 -3.25 13.60 -2.22
C HIS A 20 -4.55 14.25 -1.72
N TYR A 21 -5.71 13.66 -2.04
CA TYR A 21 -7.01 14.23 -1.69
C TYR A 21 -7.58 13.74 -0.35
N GLU A 22 -7.35 12.47 0.00
CA GLU A 22 -7.93 11.80 1.18
C GLU A 22 -6.90 11.61 2.32
N GLY A 23 -5.62 11.89 2.06
CA GLY A 23 -4.52 11.75 3.02
C GLY A 23 -3.96 10.34 3.17
N GLN A 24 -4.66 9.31 2.67
CA GLN A 24 -4.23 7.91 2.72
C GLN A 24 -4.87 7.08 1.59
N ALA A 25 -4.32 5.90 1.32
CA ALA A 25 -4.91 4.95 0.38
C ALA A 25 -4.56 3.50 0.75
N VAL A 26 -5.52 2.59 0.53
CA VAL A 26 -5.30 1.15 0.75
C VAL A 26 -4.65 0.53 -0.48
N VAL A 27 -3.38 0.14 -0.34
CA VAL A 27 -2.59 -0.40 -1.46
C VAL A 27 -2.89 -1.87 -1.76
N TRP A 28 -3.30 -2.65 -0.76
CA TRP A 28 -3.55 -4.09 -0.86
C TRP A 28 -4.40 -4.61 0.30
N ILE A 29 -5.19 -5.66 0.05
CA ILE A 29 -6.07 -6.31 1.04
C ILE A 29 -5.89 -7.83 0.92
N GLY A 30 -5.80 -8.52 2.06
CA GLY A 30 -5.69 -9.98 2.13
C GLY A 30 -5.28 -10.46 3.52
N PRO A 31 -4.75 -11.69 3.66
CA PRO A 31 -4.34 -12.25 4.95
C PRO A 31 -3.34 -11.37 5.71
N GLN A 32 -3.49 -11.30 7.03
CA GLN A 32 -2.70 -10.41 7.90
C GLN A 32 -1.18 -10.64 7.76
N GLU A 33 -0.71 -11.88 7.75
CA GLU A 33 0.72 -12.19 7.61
C GLU A 33 1.33 -11.61 6.32
N GLN A 34 0.58 -11.63 5.21
CA GLN A 34 1.02 -11.07 3.94
C GLN A 34 0.96 -9.54 3.96
N ALA A 35 -0.08 -8.97 4.56
CA ALA A 35 -0.20 -7.53 4.74
C ALA A 35 0.97 -6.97 5.57
N GLU A 36 1.36 -7.66 6.65
CA GLU A 36 2.53 -7.34 7.48
C GLU A 36 3.83 -7.42 6.68
N LEU A 37 4.02 -8.47 5.90
CA LEU A 37 5.18 -8.61 5.03
C LEU A 37 5.30 -7.43 4.06
N TYR A 38 4.20 -7.09 3.37
CA TYR A 38 4.20 -5.99 2.41
C TYR A 38 4.37 -4.63 3.08
N HIS A 39 3.78 -4.42 4.24
CA HIS A 39 3.95 -3.22 5.05
C HIS A 39 5.42 -2.98 5.37
N GLN A 40 6.12 -4.00 5.85
CA GLN A 40 7.56 -3.92 6.14
C GLN A 40 8.40 -3.64 4.88
N GLN A 41 8.05 -4.25 3.74
CA GLN A 41 8.77 -4.02 2.48
C GLN A 41 8.59 -2.59 1.97
N LEU A 42 7.37 -2.05 2.04
CA LEU A 42 7.07 -0.68 1.63
C LEU A 42 7.71 0.34 2.57
N TYR A 43 7.69 0.09 3.87
CA TYR A 43 8.40 0.90 4.85
C TYR A 43 9.90 0.96 4.56
N ARG A 44 10.53 -0.18 4.27
CA ARG A 44 11.95 -0.23 3.87
C ARG A 44 12.24 0.47 2.53
N ALA A 45 11.24 0.57 1.67
CA ALA A 45 11.33 1.34 0.43
C ALA A 45 11.19 2.86 0.65
N GLY A 46 11.04 3.32 1.90
CA GLY A 46 10.94 4.73 2.26
C GLY A 46 9.52 5.30 2.21
N LEU A 47 8.49 4.45 2.12
CA LEU A 47 7.10 4.89 2.15
C LEU A 47 6.61 5.09 3.58
N THR A 48 5.81 6.13 3.78
CA THR A 48 5.10 6.34 5.04
C THR A 48 3.91 5.39 5.09
N MET A 49 3.88 4.55 6.11
CA MET A 49 2.86 3.52 6.26
C MET A 49 1.94 3.84 7.43
N ALA A 50 0.63 3.82 7.19
CA ALA A 50 -0.36 3.79 8.25
C ALA A 50 -0.35 2.42 8.96
N PRO A 51 -0.88 2.33 10.20
CA PRO A 51 -1.12 1.04 10.85
C PRO A 51 -1.99 0.12 9.96
N LEU A 52 -1.76 -1.18 10.04
CA LEU A 52 -2.62 -2.15 9.36
C LEU A 52 -3.99 -2.18 10.05
N GLU A 53 -5.04 -1.96 9.27
CA GLU A 53 -6.42 -2.11 9.74
C GLU A 53 -6.80 -3.59 9.76
N VAL A 54 -7.23 -4.07 10.93
CA VAL A 54 -7.82 -5.40 11.10
C VAL A 54 -9.30 -5.28 10.75
N ALA A 55 -9.74 -6.05 9.75
CA ALA A 55 -11.16 -6.15 9.36
C ALA A 55 -11.96 -7.02 10.33
#